data_AF-A0A0U5H6T4-F1
#
_entry.id   AF-A0A0U5H6T4-F1
#
_cell.length_a   1.000
_cell.length_b   1.000
_cell.length_c   1.000
_cell.angle_alpha   90.00
_cell.angle_beta   90.00
_cell.angle_gamma   90.00
#
_symmetry.space_group_name_H-M   'P 1'
#
loop_
_entity.id
_entity.type
_entity.pdbx_description
1 polymer ?
#
loop_
_entity_poly.entity_id
_entity_poly.type
_entity_poly.pdbx_seq_one_letter_code
_entity_poly.pdbx_strand_id
1 'polypeptide(L)'
;MGDRERDTEESEALPESASDLLAIATDESVDPYRREAAIKRLGEVSGPAERYLEELAGGDALSPIEKSLATTVLDDRLGDQTSQ
;
A
#
# COMPACT_ATOMS: atom_id res chain seq x y z
N MET A 1 -12.88 15.87 23.20
CA MET A 1 -11.76 15.66 24.15
C MET A 1 -11.86 14.22 24.63
N GLY A 2 -10.77 13.47 24.53
CA GLY A 2 -10.69 12.02 24.73
C GLY A 2 -10.68 11.31 23.37
N ASP A 3 -9.60 10.68 22.89
CA ASP A 3 -8.41 10.20 23.58
C ASP A 3 -7.18 10.29 22.68
N ARG A 4 -6.06 10.56 23.34
CA ARG A 4 -4.72 10.74 22.81
C ARG A 4 -3.93 9.55 23.31
N GLU A 5 -3.70 8.57 22.44
CA GLU A 5 -2.79 7.44 22.61
C GLU A 5 -2.68 6.84 21.19
N ARG A 6 -1.69 7.10 20.34
CA ARG A 6 -0.23 7.12 20.55
C ARG A 6 0.25 5.87 21.29
N ASP A 7 -0.28 4.72 20.90
CA ASP A 7 0.47 3.47 20.98
C ASP A 7 1.55 3.49 19.90
N THR A 8 2.67 4.07 20.31
CA THR A 8 3.98 3.86 19.75
C THR A 8 4.37 2.41 20.01
N GLU A 9 3.87 1.51 19.18
CA GLU A 9 4.55 0.26 18.83
C GLU A 9 4.84 0.32 17.32
N GLU A 10 5.68 1.29 16.98
CA GLU A 10 6.51 1.32 15.78
C GLU A 10 7.45 0.11 15.81
N SER A 11 6.91 -1.09 15.70
CA SER A 11 7.67 -2.22 15.20
C SER A 11 7.81 -2.02 13.69
N GLU A 12 8.91 -2.46 13.10
CA GLU A 12 9.20 -2.42 11.65
C GLU A 12 8.10 -3.02 10.73
N ALA A 13 6.99 -3.51 11.28
CA ALA A 13 5.87 -4.08 10.58
C ALA A 13 4.97 -3.00 9.96
N LEU A 14 4.49 -3.28 8.76
CA LEU A 14 3.46 -2.50 8.09
C LEU A 14 2.07 -2.80 8.67
N PRO A 15 1.14 -1.83 8.66
CA PRO A 15 -0.23 -2.06 9.08
C PRO A 15 -0.93 -3.09 8.18
N GLU A 16 -1.94 -3.77 8.71
CA GLU A 16 -2.74 -4.75 7.94
C GLU A 16 -3.91 -4.09 7.19
N SER A 17 -4.28 -2.88 7.59
CA SER A 17 -5.35 -2.09 6.98
C SER A 17 -4.94 -1.51 5.63
N ALA A 18 -5.74 -1.78 4.60
CA ALA A 18 -5.49 -1.25 3.25
C ALA A 18 -5.45 0.29 3.19
N SER A 19 -6.25 0.98 4.01
CA SER A 19 -6.25 2.44 4.09
C SER A 19 -4.96 3.01 4.69
N ASP A 20 -4.42 2.37 5.72
CA ASP A 20 -3.17 2.80 6.36
C ASP A 20 -1.97 2.50 5.46
N LEU A 21 -1.98 1.36 4.76
CA LEU A 21 -0.98 1.03 3.75
C LEU A 21 -0.97 2.03 2.59
N LEU A 22 -2.15 2.47 2.13
CA LEU A 22 -2.26 3.52 1.12
C LEU A 22 -1.65 4.83 1.61
N ALA A 23 -1.98 5.25 2.83
CA ALA A 23 -1.43 6.46 3.42
C ALA A 23 0.11 6.43 3.43
N ILE A 24 0.70 5.29 3.84
CA ILE A 24 2.16 5.08 3.81
C ILE A 24 2.71 5.14 2.39
N ALA A 25 2.08 4.46 1.43
CA ALA A 25 2.53 4.42 0.05
C ALA A 25 2.58 5.82 -0.60
N THR A 26 1.63 6.69 -0.24
CA THR A 26 1.53 8.06 -0.77
C THR A 26 2.27 9.14 0.03
N ASP A 27 2.81 8.81 1.20
CA ASP A 27 3.49 9.78 2.05
C ASP A 27 4.94 9.97 1.60
N GLU A 28 5.23 11.12 0.98
CA GLU A 28 6.57 11.45 0.50
C GLU A 28 7.64 11.50 1.60
N SER A 29 7.23 11.70 2.86
CA SER A 29 8.11 11.78 4.03
C SER A 29 8.55 10.40 4.52
N VAL A 30 7.87 9.34 4.11
CA VAL A 30 8.22 7.96 4.44
C VAL A 30 9.35 7.48 3.54
N ASP A 31 10.26 6.69 4.12
CA ASP A 31 11.36 6.06 3.40
C ASP A 31 10.85 5.27 2.17
N PRO A 32 11.47 5.44 0.99
CA PRO A 32 11.02 4.78 -0.24
C PRO A 32 10.87 3.27 -0.10
N TYR A 33 11.75 2.57 0.63
CA TYR A 33 11.64 1.13 0.83
C TYR A 33 10.40 0.76 1.65
N ARG A 34 10.04 1.61 2.62
CA ARG A 34 8.79 1.43 3.39
C ARG A 34 7.55 1.64 2.53
N ARG A 35 7.57 2.60 1.61
CA ARG A 35 6.46 2.85 0.67
C ARG A 35 6.31 1.69 -0.30
N GLU A 36 7.40 1.21 -0.88
CA GLU A 36 7.41 0.02 -1.74
C GLU A 36 6.87 -1.21 -1.00
N ALA A 37 7.27 -1.41 0.25
CA ALA A 37 6.78 -2.51 1.06
C ALA A 37 5.26 -2.37 1.34
N ALA A 38 4.75 -1.15 1.56
CA ALA A 38 3.32 -0.90 1.71
C ALA A 38 2.53 -1.24 0.45
N ILE A 39 3.06 -0.88 -0.73
CA ILE A 39 2.46 -1.24 -2.03
C ILE A 39 2.40 -2.76 -2.22
N LYS A 40 3.49 -3.48 -1.90
CA LYS A 40 3.49 -4.96 -1.96
C LYS A 40 2.47 -5.56 -1.00
N ARG A 41 2.38 -5.04 0.23
CA ARG A 41 1.43 -5.52 1.23
C ARG A 41 -0.03 -5.27 0.82
N LEU A 42 -0.31 -4.18 0.10
CA LEU A 42 -1.63 -3.95 -0.50
C LEU A 42 -2.04 -5.10 -1.45
N GLY A 43 -1.08 -5.67 -2.18
CA GLY A 43 -1.31 -6.85 -3.02
C GLY A 43 -1.76 -8.10 -2.27
N GLU A 44 -1.39 -8.23 -0.99
CA GLU A 44 -1.69 -9.40 -0.16
C GLU A 44 -3.00 -9.26 0.63
N VAL A 45 -3.47 -8.04 0.88
CA VAL A 45 -4.66 -7.81 1.73
C VAL A 45 -5.95 -7.74 0.91
N SER A 46 -7.03 -8.30 1.45
CA SER A 46 -8.34 -8.34 0.77
C SER A 46 -9.13 -7.03 0.94
N GLY A 47 -10.21 -6.87 0.17
CA GLY A 47 -11.10 -5.72 0.28
C GLY A 47 -10.71 -4.57 -0.66
N PRO A 48 -10.60 -3.31 -0.20
CA PRO A 48 -10.42 -2.14 -1.09
C PRO A 48 -9.00 -2.01 -1.66
N ALA A 49 -8.09 -2.92 -1.34
CA ALA A 49 -6.69 -2.83 -1.70
C ALA A 49 -6.44 -2.84 -3.21
N GLU A 50 -7.24 -3.59 -3.96
CA GLU A 50 -7.18 -3.62 -5.42
C GLU A 50 -7.43 -2.22 -6.02
N ARG A 51 -8.51 -1.58 -5.58
CA ARG A 51 -8.83 -0.20 -5.97
C ARG A 51 -7.70 0.76 -5.63
N TYR A 52 -7.08 0.61 -4.47
CA TYR A 52 -5.95 1.45 -4.08
C TYR A 52 -4.72 1.20 -4.97
N LEU A 53 -4.44 -0.04 -5.36
CA LEU A 53 -3.38 -0.36 -6.32
C LEU A 53 -3.66 0.25 -7.70
N GLU A 54 -4.91 0.24 -8.17
CA GLU A 54 -5.30 0.94 -9.41
C GLU A 54 -5.06 2.45 -9.31
N GLU A 55 -5.46 3.06 -8.18
CA GLU A 55 -5.24 4.49 -7.91
C GLU A 55 -3.75 4.83 -7.86
N LEU A 56 -2.91 3.95 -7.29
CA LEU A 56 -1.47 4.12 -7.23
C LEU A 56 -0.81 3.94 -8.61
N ALA A 57 -1.23 2.96 -9.39
CA ALA A 57 -0.73 2.72 -10.74
C ALA A 57 -1.04 3.89 -11.70
N GLY A 58 -2.21 4.50 -11.56
CA GLY A 58 -2.66 5.62 -12.40
C GLY A 58 -2.42 7.02 -11.82
N GLY A 59 -2.12 7.13 -10.53
CA GLY A 59 -2.07 8.40 -9.81
C GLY A 59 -0.80 9.20 -10.06
N ASP A 60 -0.87 10.53 -9.91
CA ASP A 60 0.29 11.42 -10.04
C ASP A 60 1.11 11.57 -8.75
N ALA A 61 0.60 11.07 -7.62
CA ALA A 61 1.23 11.22 -6.30
C ALA A 61 2.50 10.38 -6.11
N LEU A 62 2.72 9.36 -6.95
CA LEU A 62 3.83 8.42 -6.81
C LEU A 62 4.96 8.67 -7.81
N SER A 63 6.18 8.24 -7.44
CA SER A 63 7.29 8.19 -8.38
C SER A 63 7.06 7.10 -9.46
N PRO A 64 7.71 7.19 -10.63
CA PRO A 64 7.57 6.19 -11.68
C PRO A 64 7.87 4.75 -11.24
N ILE A 65 8.79 4.58 -10.27
CA ILE A 65 9.15 3.27 -9.71
C ILE A 65 7.97 2.69 -8.93
N GLU A 66 7.34 3.49 -8.09
CA GLU A 66 6.22 3.06 -7.25
C GLU A 66 4.97 2.79 -8.07
N LYS A 67 4.71 3.59 -9.12
CA LYS A 67 3.63 3.31 -10.08
C LYS A 67 3.87 1.97 -10.78
N SER A 68 5.09 1.74 -11.25
CA SER A 68 5.45 0.47 -11.89
C SER A 68 5.28 -0.70 -10.93
N LEU A 69 5.66 -0.54 -9.66
CA LEU A 69 5.48 -1.57 -8.65
C LEU A 69 3.99 -1.83 -8.37
N ALA A 70 3.18 -0.79 -8.23
CA ALA A 70 1.74 -0.92 -8.02
C ALA A 70 1.07 -1.66 -9.18
N THR A 71 1.43 -1.35 -10.42
CA THR A 71 0.96 -2.07 -11.61
C THR A 71 1.36 -3.55 -11.57
N THR A 72 2.61 -3.87 -11.25
CA THR A 72 3.07 -5.27 -11.17
C THR A 72 2.33 -6.03 -10.08
N VAL A 73 2.15 -5.42 -8.90
CA VAL A 73 1.44 -6.05 -7.77
C VAL A 73 -0.03 -6.27 -8.10
N LEU A 74 -0.66 -5.32 -8.80
CA LEU A 74 -2.04 -5.46 -9.28
C LEU A 74 -2.16 -6.59 -10.31
N ASP A 75 -1.25 -6.68 -11.28
CA ASP A 75 -1.25 -7.72 -12.31
C ASP A 75 -1.06 -9.12 -11.72
N ASP A 76 -0.11 -9.27 -10.79
CA ASP A 76 0.15 -10.54 -10.06
C ASP A 76 -1.10 -11.00 -9.30
N ARG A 77 -1.76 -10.08 -8.60
CA ARG A 77 -3.00 -10.36 -7.86
C ARG A 77 -4.16 -10.77 -8.78
N LEU A 78 -4.32 -10.11 -9.93
CA LEU A 78 -5.35 -10.44 -10.92
C LEU A 78 -5.06 -11.79 -11.60
N GLY A 79 -3.78 -12.12 -11.81
CA GLY A 79 -3.34 -13.42 -12.32
C GLY A 79 -3.68 -14.57 -11.36
N ASP A 80 -3.50 -14.36 -10.05
CA ASP A 80 -3.82 -15.37 -9.03
C ASP A 80 -5.35 -15.58 -8.88
N GLN A 81 -6.13 -14.49 -8.93
CA GLN A 81 -7.61 -14.53 -8.84
C GLN A 81 -8.29 -15.19 -10.05
N THR A 82 -7.68 -15.16 -11.24
CA THR A 82 -8.25 -15.78 -12.45
C THR A 82 -7.95 -17.28 -12.56
N SER A 83 -7.12 -17.82 -11.65
CA SER A 83 -6.78 -19.25 -11.56
C SER A 83 -7.56 -20.02 -10.48
N GLN A 84 -8.47 -19.37 -9.74
CA GLN A 84 -9.34 -19.95 -8.70
C GLN A 84 -10.76 -20.21 -9.23
#